data_AF-A0A6V8E201-F1
#
_entry.id   AF-A0A6V8E201-F1
#
_cell.length_a   1.000
_cell.length_b   1.000
_cell.length_c   1.000
_cell.angle_alpha   90.00
_cell.angle_beta   90.00
_cell.angle_gamma   90.00
#
_symmetry.space_group_name_H-M   'P 1'
#
loop_
_entity.id
_entity.type
_entity.pdbx_description
1 polymer ?
#
loop_
_entity_poly.entity_id
_entity_poly.type
_entity_poly.pdbx_seq_one_letter_code
_entity_poly.pdbx_strand_id
1 'polypeptide(L)'
;MVTSREEAEKAVFKLLKYLEPDPTREGLLNTPRRVVDSWDEIFSGYNSDPATILEATFNAEGYDGIVLLSNIEFHSTCEHHLQPFSG
;
A
#
# COMPACT_ATOMS: atom_id res chain seq x y z
N MET A 1 -16.50 14.98 -0.30
CA MET A 1 -15.57 15.61 -1.24
C MET A 1 -14.28 14.81 -1.17
N VAL A 2 -13.78 14.29 -2.29
CA VAL A 2 -12.56 13.47 -2.30
C VAL A 2 -11.36 14.41 -2.38
N THR A 3 -10.34 14.18 -1.56
CA THR A 3 -9.07 14.93 -1.60
C THR A 3 -8.35 14.66 -2.91
N SER A 4 -7.92 15.71 -3.60
CA SER A 4 -7.13 15.60 -4.82
C SER A 4 -5.68 15.18 -4.53
N ARG A 5 -5.01 14.66 -5.56
CA ARG A 5 -3.60 14.26 -5.47
C ARG A 5 -2.69 15.43 -5.06
N GLU A 6 -2.95 16.63 -5.58
CA GLU A 6 -2.19 17.85 -5.22
C GLU A 6 -2.40 18.23 -3.74
N GLU A 7 -3.62 18.10 -3.22
CA GLU A 7 -3.91 18.36 -1.80
C GLU A 7 -3.21 17.33 -0.88
N ALA A 8 -3.15 16.06 -1.29
CA ALA A 8 -2.43 15.01 -0.56
C ALA A 8 -0.93 15.31 -0.49
N GLU A 9 -0.28 15.68 -1.60
CA GLU A 9 1.13 16.09 -1.60
C GLU A 9 1.37 17.30 -0.68
N LYS A 10 0.49 18.31 -0.74
CA LYS A 10 0.58 19.48 0.16
C LYS A 10 0.45 19.08 1.63
N ALA A 11 -0.39 18.09 1.95
CA ALA A 11 -0.51 17.55 3.30
C ALA A 11 0.77 16.83 3.74
N VAL A 12 1.35 15.98 2.89
CA VAL A 12 2.64 15.33 3.16
C VAL A 12 3.74 16.37 3.38
N PHE A 13 3.80 17.41 2.57
CA PHE A 13 4.77 18.48 2.77
C PHE A 13 4.61 19.16 4.14
N LYS A 14 3.38 19.40 4.59
CA LYS A 14 3.13 19.94 5.94
C LYS A 14 3.67 19.01 7.05
N LEU A 15 3.45 17.70 6.93
CA LEU A 15 4.00 16.71 7.86
C LEU A 15 5.53 16.68 7.81
N LEU A 16 6.12 16.77 6.61
CA LEU A 16 7.56 16.82 6.44
C LEU A 16 8.17 18.05 7.11
N LYS A 17 7.56 19.23 6.97
CA LYS A 17 7.98 20.46 7.68
C LYS A 17 7.91 20.33 9.20
N TYR A 18 7.04 19.46 9.72
CA TYR A 18 6.94 19.19 11.15
C TYR A 18 8.06 18.26 11.65
N LEU A 19 8.51 17.33 10.81
CA LEU A 19 9.53 16.32 11.15
C LEU A 19 10.97 16.79 10.86
N GLU A 20 11.16 17.59 9.82
CA GLU A 20 12.48 17.95 9.29
C GLU A 20 12.77 19.45 9.43
N PRO A 21 13.93 19.84 10.01
CA PRO A 21 14.32 21.26 10.15
C PRO A 21 14.54 21.99 8.83
N ASP A 22 15.04 21.29 7.79
CA ASP A 22 15.18 21.82 6.42
C ASP A 22 14.46 20.90 5.42
N PRO A 23 13.15 21.12 5.19
CA PRO A 23 12.33 20.35 4.26
C PRO A 23 12.58 20.73 2.79
N THR A 24 13.43 21.73 2.54
CA THR A 24 13.73 22.26 1.19
C THR A 24 15.06 21.77 0.62
N ARG A 25 15.85 21.00 1.39
CA ARG A 25 17.06 20.35 0.90
C ARG A 25 16.76 19.46 -0.31
N GLU A 26 17.74 19.35 -1.21
CA GLU A 26 17.62 18.65 -2.50
C GLU A 26 16.94 17.26 -2.38
N GLY A 27 17.37 16.45 -1.40
CA GLY A 27 16.84 15.11 -1.19
C GLY A 27 15.36 15.04 -0.82
N LEU A 28 14.76 16.14 -0.32
CA LEU A 28 13.37 16.19 0.16
C LEU A 28 12.41 16.90 -0.79
N LEU A 29 12.89 17.62 -1.81
CA LEU A 29 12.06 18.38 -2.73
C LEU A 29 10.94 17.55 -3.37
N ASN A 30 11.26 16.31 -3.74
CA ASN A 30 10.31 15.37 -4.36
C ASN A 30 9.69 14.38 -3.36
N THR A 31 9.95 14.49 -2.06
CA THR A 31 9.40 13.56 -1.06
C THR A 31 7.88 13.55 -1.04
N PRO A 32 7.16 14.69 -1.08
CA PRO A 32 5.70 14.68 -1.10
C PRO A 32 5.12 13.85 -2.24
N ARG A 33 5.67 14.01 -3.45
CA ARG A 33 5.27 13.23 -4.62
C ARG A 33 5.52 11.74 -4.42
N ARG A 34 6.74 11.37 -4.00
CA ARG A 34 7.15 9.96 -3.79
C ARG A 34 6.31 9.26 -2.71
N VAL A 35 5.91 9.97 -1.67
CA VAL A 35 5.02 9.41 -0.63
C VAL A 35 3.65 9.10 -1.22
N VAL A 36 3.07 10.03 -1.97
CA VAL A 36 1.76 9.80 -2.61
C VAL A 36 1.86 8.69 -3.67
N ASP A 37 2.94 8.65 -4.46
CA ASP A 37 3.20 7.53 -5.39
C ASP A 37 3.25 6.19 -4.65
N SER A 38 3.91 6.13 -3.48
CA SER A 38 3.98 4.90 -2.68
C SER A 38 2.61 4.49 -2.12
N TRP A 39 1.74 5.45 -1.78
CA TRP A 39 0.38 5.15 -1.33
C TRP A 39 -0.51 4.65 -2.46
N ASP A 40 -0.34 5.17 -3.68
CA ASP A 40 -1.03 4.65 -4.86
C ASP A 40 -0.70 3.16 -5.08
N GLU A 41 0.53 2.73 -4.79
CA GLU A 41 0.96 1.33 -4.86
C GLU A 41 0.46 0.50 -3.67
N ILE A 42 0.78 0.91 -2.44
CA ILE A 42 0.48 0.18 -1.20
C ILE A 42 -1.03 -0.03 -1.02
N PHE A 43 -1.84 0.94 -1.45
CA PHE A 43 -3.30 0.92 -1.30
C PHE A 43 -4.03 0.60 -2.62
N SER A 44 -3.31 0.18 -3.67
CA SER A 44 -3.88 -0.21 -4.97
C SER A 44 -4.96 -1.29 -4.87
N GLY A 45 -4.88 -2.14 -3.82
CA GLY A 45 -5.86 -3.18 -3.52
C GLY A 45 -7.30 -2.66 -3.32
N TYR A 46 -7.50 -1.40 -2.90
CA TYR A 46 -8.85 -0.83 -2.79
C TYR A 46 -9.57 -0.68 -4.14
N ASN A 47 -8.81 -0.60 -5.23
CA ASN A 47 -9.35 -0.52 -6.59
C ASN A 47 -9.42 -1.89 -7.28
N SER A 48 -9.16 -2.98 -6.55
CA SER A 48 -9.13 -4.35 -7.07
C SER A 48 -10.19 -5.20 -6.40
N ASP A 49 -10.76 -6.16 -7.14
CA ASP A 49 -11.62 -7.20 -6.57
C ASP A 49 -10.80 -8.47 -6.31
N PRO A 50 -10.60 -8.88 -5.04
CA PRO A 50 -9.90 -10.12 -4.73
C PRO A 50 -10.60 -11.36 -5.29
N ALA A 51 -11.94 -11.33 -5.50
CA ALA A 51 -12.66 -12.45 -6.09
C ALA A 51 -12.16 -12.74 -7.51
N THR A 52 -11.94 -11.70 -8.33
CA THR A 52 -11.41 -11.83 -9.68
C THR A 52 -10.01 -12.43 -9.71
N ILE A 53 -9.17 -12.09 -8.73
CA ILE A 53 -7.82 -12.67 -8.60
C ILE A 53 -7.89 -14.17 -8.29
N LEU A 54 -8.93 -14.61 -7.58
CA LEU A 54 -9.11 -15.99 -7.12
C LEU A 54 -9.96 -16.85 -8.07
N GLU A 55 -10.31 -16.38 -9.27
CA GLU A 55 -11.22 -17.08 -10.21
C GLU A 55 -10.64 -18.37 -10.80
N ALA A 56 -9.32 -18.54 -10.81
CA ALA A 56 -8.67 -19.69 -11.44
C ALA A 56 -8.99 -21.00 -10.70
N THR A 57 -9.67 -21.92 -11.39
CA THR A 57 -10.04 -23.25 -10.86
C THR A 57 -9.51 -24.37 -11.73
N PHE A 58 -9.25 -25.53 -11.12
CA PHE A 58 -8.75 -26.73 -11.78
C PHE A 58 -9.54 -27.96 -11.31
N ASN A 59 -9.63 -28.99 -12.15
CA ASN A 59 -10.22 -30.27 -11.74
C ASN A 59 -9.29 -30.95 -10.72
N ALA A 60 -9.87 -31.42 -9.61
CA ALA A 60 -9.18 -32.09 -8.51
C ALA A 60 -9.53 -33.59 -8.40
N GLU A 61 -9.95 -34.21 -9.51
CA GLU A 61 -10.44 -35.59 -9.56
C GLU A 61 -9.57 -36.59 -8.78
N GLY A 62 -10.22 -37.27 -7.83
CA GLY A 62 -9.60 -38.32 -7.01
C GLY A 62 -8.75 -37.83 -5.83
N TYR A 63 -8.61 -36.52 -5.63
CA TYR A 63 -7.90 -35.96 -4.48
C TYR A 63 -8.87 -35.55 -3.36
N ASP A 64 -8.71 -36.13 -2.18
CA ASP A 64 -9.53 -35.88 -0.97
C ASP A 64 -8.70 -35.38 0.24
N GLY A 65 -7.42 -35.06 0.00
CA GLY A 65 -6.49 -34.58 1.03
C GLY A 65 -6.55 -33.07 1.30
N ILE A 66 -5.76 -32.61 2.27
CA ILE A 66 -5.55 -31.18 2.53
C ILE A 66 -4.49 -30.62 1.59
N VAL A 67 -4.85 -29.57 0.84
CA VAL A 67 -3.86 -28.70 0.18
C VAL A 67 -3.49 -27.58 1.14
N LEU A 68 -2.23 -27.56 1.59
CA LEU A 68 -1.70 -26.50 2.44
C LEU A 68 -0.69 -25.67 1.64
N LEU A 69 -1.02 -24.40 1.43
CA LEU A 69 -0.06 -23.37 1.06
C LEU A 69 0.23 -22.54 2.30
N SER A 70 1.50 -22.46 2.70
CA SER A 70 1.93 -21.81 3.94
C SER A 70 3.21 -21.02 3.72
N ASN A 71 3.54 -20.12 4.66
CA ASN A 71 4.68 -19.19 4.57
C ASN A 71 4.63 -18.29 3.32
N ILE A 72 3.43 -17.81 2.98
CA ILE A 72 3.25 -16.78 1.95
C ILE A 72 3.63 -15.45 2.58
N GLU A 73 4.70 -14.84 2.08
CA GLU A 73 5.10 -13.50 2.49
C GLU A 73 4.01 -12.48 2.14
N PHE A 74 3.67 -11.64 3.09
CA PHE A 74 2.78 -10.50 2.86
C PHE A 74 3.28 -9.22 3.53
N HIS A 75 2.90 -8.11 2.92
CA HIS A 75 3.14 -6.76 3.44
C HIS A 75 1.83 -6.00 3.44
N SER A 76 1.56 -5.25 4.49
CA SER A 76 0.35 -4.43 4.61
C SER A 76 0.60 -3.21 5.50
N THR A 77 -0.41 -2.37 5.65
CA THR A 77 -0.34 -1.12 6.43
C THR A 77 -1.43 -1.11 7.49
N CYS A 78 -1.05 -0.87 8.75
CA CYS A 78 -1.98 -0.76 9.85
C CYS A 78 -2.81 0.53 9.72
N GLU A 79 -4.13 0.40 9.63
CA GLU A 79 -5.04 1.55 9.46
C GLU A 79 -4.99 2.56 10.62
N HIS A 80 -4.65 2.11 11.83
CA HIS A 80 -4.63 2.97 13.02
C HIS A 80 -3.44 3.95 13.03
N HIS A 81 -2.31 3.55 12.43
CA HIS A 81 -1.04 4.28 12.56
C HIS A 81 -0.38 4.58 11.22
N LEU A 82 -0.89 4.01 10.14
CA LEU A 82 -0.29 4.03 8.80
C LEU A 82 1.15 3.51 8.78
N GLN A 83 1.45 2.52 9.62
CA GLN A 83 2.75 1.87 9.72
C GLN A 83 2.72 0.50 9.03
N PRO A 84 3.82 0.09 8.37
CA PRO A 84 3.89 -1.21 7.73
C PRO A 84 3.87 -2.35 8.76
N PHE A 85 3.27 -3.46 8.40
CA PHE A 85 3.44 -4.75 9.07
C PHE A 85 3.55 -5.85 8.02
N SER A 86 4.28 -6.92 8.36
CA SER A 86 4.61 -8.00 7.44
C SER A 86 4.61 -9.34 8.16
N GLY A 87 4.51 -10.44 7.41
CA GLY A 87 4.61 -11.80 7.92
C GLY A 87 4.46 -12.86 6.85
#